data_AF-A0A975FU50-F1
#
_entry.id   AF-A0A975FU50-F1
#
_cell.length_a   1.000
_cell.length_b   1.000
_cell.length_c   1.000
_cell.angle_alpha   90.00
_cell.angle_beta   90.00
_cell.angle_gamma   90.00
#
_symmetry.space_group_name_H-M   'P 1'
#
loop_
_entity.id
_entity.type
_entity.pdbx_description
1 polymer ?
#
loop_
_entity_poly.entity_id
_entity_poly.type
_entity_poly.pdbx_seq_one_letter_code
_entity_poly.pdbx_strand_id
1 'polypeptide(L)'
;MEGLDSHIVNYDERKRQYTIENCPNMVAEVIETIISKLNTINQNQFLEIKANYTSDYDVEICMKSSLYRELGVCLEHKIHHQAIVKSGLKELDCLNLVNHNFGVAPSTIRNQKKCAQ
;
A
#
# COMPACT_ATOMS: atom_id res chain seq x y z
N MET A 1 -2.52 5.20 9.14
CA MET A 1 -3.72 6.06 9.26
C MET A 1 -3.50 7.24 10.18
N GLU A 2 -2.28 7.44 10.71
CA GLU A 2 -1.91 8.75 11.24
C GLU A 2 -2.11 9.80 10.14
N GLY A 3 -2.65 10.97 10.51
CA GLY A 3 -2.91 12.06 9.57
C GLY A 3 -4.34 12.17 9.04
N LEU A 4 -5.23 11.20 9.29
CA LEU A 4 -6.63 11.30 8.88
C LEU A 4 -7.39 12.36 9.68
N ASP A 5 -7.22 12.40 11.00
CA ASP A 5 -7.91 13.35 11.87
C ASP A 5 -7.46 14.81 11.62
N SER A 6 -6.19 14.99 11.24
CA SER A 6 -5.63 16.31 10.90
C SER A 6 -5.80 16.69 9.43
N HIS A 7 -6.32 15.79 8.59
CA HIS A 7 -6.34 15.90 7.14
C HIS A 7 -4.97 16.12 6.48
N ILE A 8 -3.87 15.85 7.20
CA ILE A 8 -2.49 16.06 6.73
C ILE A 8 -1.73 14.76 6.86
N VAL A 9 -1.18 14.26 5.76
CA VAL A 9 -0.35 13.06 5.72
C VAL A 9 1.04 13.42 5.23
N ASN A 10 2.06 13.05 5.98
CA ASN A 10 3.45 13.14 5.57
C ASN A 10 4.07 11.74 5.52
N TYR A 11 4.39 11.26 4.32
CA TYR A 11 4.94 9.91 4.15
C TYR A 11 6.42 9.82 4.53
N ASP A 12 7.15 10.93 4.52
CA ASP A 12 8.58 10.96 4.85
C ASP A 12 8.79 10.82 6.36
N GLU A 13 7.83 11.31 7.16
CA GLU A 13 7.82 11.19 8.62
C GLU A 13 7.30 9.84 9.13
N ARG A 14 7.01 8.89 8.24
CA ARG A 14 6.49 7.58 8.65
C ARG A 14 7.46 6.88 9.61
N LYS A 15 6.95 6.48 10.78
CA LYS A 15 7.75 5.75 11.76
C LYS A 15 8.03 4.32 11.26
N ARG A 16 9.31 3.95 11.17
CA ARG A 16 9.70 2.56 10.92
C ARG A 16 9.47 1.74 12.18
N GLN A 17 8.63 0.72 12.08
CA GLN A 17 8.31 -0.19 13.18
C GLN A 17 9.07 -1.50 13.02
N TYR A 18 10.35 -1.51 13.40
CA TYR A 18 11.26 -2.66 13.27
C TYR A 18 10.77 -3.94 13.98
N THR A 19 9.92 -3.80 15.00
CA THR A 19 9.33 -4.93 15.71
C THR A 19 8.38 -5.76 14.83
N ILE A 20 7.65 -5.11 13.93
CA ILE A 20 6.74 -5.78 12.98
C ILE A 20 7.54 -6.58 11.96
N GLU A 21 8.72 -6.09 11.56
CA GLU A 21 9.57 -6.75 10.56
C GLU A 21 10.10 -8.11 11.03
N ASN A 22 10.18 -8.34 12.34
CA ASN A 22 10.80 -9.53 12.93
C ASN A 22 9.82 -10.46 13.68
N CYS A 23 8.54 -10.10 13.79
CA CYS A 23 7.57 -10.87 14.58
C CYS A 23 6.27 -11.14 13.81
N PRO A 24 6.12 -12.33 13.18
CA PRO A 24 4.94 -12.68 12.38
C PRO A 24 3.61 -12.57 13.14
N ASN A 25 3.59 -12.90 14.44
CA ASN A 25 2.37 -12.79 15.26
C ASN A 25 1.91 -11.33 15.39
N MET A 26 2.84 -10.39 15.58
CA MET A 26 2.53 -8.96 15.62
C MET A 26 2.05 -8.44 14.26
N VAL A 27 2.56 -8.99 13.16
CA VAL A 27 2.09 -8.63 11.81
C VAL A 27 0.60 -8.92 11.66
N ALA A 28 0.13 -10.10 12.12
CA ALA A 28 -1.27 -10.46 12.05
C ALA A 28 -2.17 -9.47 12.81
N GLU A 29 -1.79 -9.10 14.04
CA GLU A 29 -2.53 -8.11 14.84
C GLU A 29 -2.58 -6.73 14.18
N VAL A 30 -1.48 -6.31 13.55
CA VAL A 30 -1.41 -5.04 12.81
C VAL A 30 -2.31 -5.07 11.58
N ILE A 31 -2.33 -6.18 10.84
CA ILE A 31 -3.22 -6.36 9.69
C ILE A 31 -4.68 -6.25 10.12
N GLU A 32 -5.08 -6.96 11.18
CA GLU A 32 -6.45 -6.89 11.72
C GLU A 32 -6.82 -5.47 12.15
N THR A 33 -5.89 -4.77 12.80
CA THR A 33 -6.08 -3.37 13.18
C THR A 33 -6.29 -2.47 11.95
N ILE A 34 -5.51 -2.67 10.89
CA ILE A 34 -5.66 -1.91 9.64
C ILE A 34 -7.02 -2.20 9.00
N ILE A 35 -7.42 -3.47 8.92
CA ILE A 35 -8.72 -3.90 8.36
C ILE A 35 -9.86 -3.26 9.14
N SER A 36 -9.83 -3.34 10.48
CA SER A 36 -10.83 -2.73 11.35
C SER A 36 -10.99 -1.24 11.06
N LYS A 37 -9.87 -0.49 10.99
CA LYS A 37 -9.91 0.93 10.66
C LYS A 37 -10.42 1.19 9.24
N LEU A 38 -10.02 0.38 8.26
CA LEU A 38 -10.51 0.54 6.88
C LEU A 38 -12.04 0.36 6.81
N ASN A 39 -12.59 -0.58 7.57
CA ASN A 39 -14.03 -0.82 7.64
C ASN A 39 -14.81 0.33 8.30
N THR A 40 -14.16 1.17 9.10
CA THR A 40 -14.80 2.39 9.66
C THR A 40 -14.88 3.55 8.68
N ILE A 41 -14.15 3.51 7.56
CA ILE A 41 -14.16 4.56 6.54
C ILE A 41 -15.44 4.40 5.71
N ASN A 42 -16.36 5.35 5.85
CA ASN A 42 -17.64 5.37 5.13
C ASN A 42 -17.75 6.51 4.11
N GLN A 43 -16.79 7.44 4.09
CA GLN A 43 -16.81 8.59 3.21
C GLN A 43 -15.41 8.97 2.73
N ASN A 44 -15.35 9.55 1.54
CA ASN A 44 -14.12 10.16 1.06
C ASN A 44 -13.86 11.44 1.86
N GLN A 45 -12.59 11.73 2.09
CA GLN A 45 -12.16 12.92 2.83
C GLN A 45 -11.02 13.60 2.09
N PHE A 46 -11.01 14.93 2.11
CA PHE A 46 -9.90 15.71 1.59
C PHE A 46 -8.65 15.45 2.43
N LEU A 47 -7.50 15.38 1.76
CA LEU A 47 -6.19 15.25 2.40
C LEU A 47 -5.21 16.22 1.78
N GLU A 48 -4.31 16.71 2.61
CA GLU A 48 -3.10 17.42 2.22
C GLU A 48 -1.90 16.51 2.40
N ILE A 49 -1.16 16.27 1.32
CA ILE A 49 0.01 15.40 1.30
C ILE A 49 1.25 16.27 1.34
N LYS A 50 2.02 16.14 2.41
CA LYS A 50 3.33 16.76 2.58
C LYS A 50 4.40 15.75 2.17
N ALA A 51 5.37 16.21 1.38
CA ALA A 51 6.49 15.41 0.94
C ALA A 51 7.70 16.27 0.60
N ASN A 52 8.87 15.69 0.69
CA ASN A 52 10.14 16.23 0.22
C ASN A 52 10.74 15.28 -0.83
N TYR A 53 10.77 15.73 -2.08
CA TYR A 53 11.34 14.96 -3.20
C TYR A 53 12.75 15.43 -3.59
N THR A 54 13.41 16.19 -2.72
CA THR A 54 14.74 16.74 -2.94
C THR A 54 15.75 16.11 -1.97
N SER A 55 17.03 16.42 -2.15
CA SER A 55 18.09 16.04 -1.21
C SER A 55 18.29 17.06 -0.07
N ASP A 56 17.59 18.19 -0.12
CA ASP A 56 17.68 19.26 0.88
C ASP A 56 16.65 19.05 1.98
N TYR A 57 16.98 19.33 3.24
CA TYR A 57 16.07 19.06 4.36
C TYR A 57 14.90 20.03 4.47
N ASP A 58 15.06 21.28 4.03
CA ASP A 58 14.09 22.36 4.27
C ASP A 58 13.08 22.57 3.13
N VAL A 59 13.02 21.64 2.17
CA VAL A 59 12.08 21.70 1.04
C VAL A 59 10.88 20.82 1.32
N GLU A 60 9.73 21.43 1.58
CA GLU A 60 8.45 20.71 1.68
C GLU A 60 7.54 21.15 0.54
N ILE A 61 6.97 20.19 -0.17
CA ILE A 61 5.84 20.44 -1.05
C ILE A 61 4.55 19.93 -0.41
N CYS A 62 3.48 20.66 -0.71
CA CYS A 62 2.14 20.37 -0.23
C CYS A 62 1.23 20.14 -1.44
N MET A 63 0.56 18.98 -1.47
CA MET A 63 -0.28 18.56 -2.58
C MET A 63 -1.69 18.22 -2.08
N LYS A 64 -2.69 18.62 -2.86
CA LYS A 64 -4.10 18.27 -2.59
C LYS A 64 -4.38 16.84 -3.06
N SER A 65 -5.00 16.04 -2.19
CA SER A 65 -5.46 14.69 -2.51
C SER A 65 -6.77 14.36 -1.78
N SER A 66 -7.14 13.09 -1.79
CA SER A 66 -8.26 12.56 -1.01
C SER A 66 -7.94 11.15 -0.53
N LEU A 67 -8.59 10.72 0.56
CA LEU A 67 -8.38 9.40 1.15
C LEU A 67 -8.53 8.28 0.12
N TYR A 68 -9.59 8.29 -0.69
CA TYR A 68 -9.79 7.24 -1.69
C TYR A 68 -8.71 7.25 -2.78
N ARG A 69 -8.20 8.44 -3.13
CA ARG A 69 -7.07 8.57 -4.07
C ARG A 69 -5.81 7.96 -3.48
N GLU A 70 -5.49 8.27 -2.22
CA GLU A 70 -4.30 7.73 -1.53
C GLU A 70 -4.38 6.22 -1.32
N LEU A 71 -5.55 5.69 -0.95
CA LEU A 71 -5.78 4.24 -0.86
C LEU A 71 -5.56 3.55 -2.21
N GLY A 72 -6.02 4.17 -3.30
CA GLY A 72 -5.77 3.67 -4.66
C GLY A 72 -4.27 3.65 -5.01
N VAL A 73 -3.54 4.72 -4.70
CA VAL A 73 -2.08 4.78 -4.90
C VAL A 73 -1.37 3.70 -4.08
N CYS A 74 -1.77 3.51 -2.81
CA CYS A 74 -1.22 2.47 -1.94
C CYS A 74 -1.44 1.07 -2.53
N LEU A 75 -2.65 0.79 -3.05
CA LEU A 75 -2.97 -0.49 -3.66
C LEU A 75 -2.11 -0.76 -4.90
N GLU A 76 -2.04 0.19 -5.83
CA GLU A 76 -1.25 0.06 -7.07
C GLU A 76 0.25 -0.11 -6.75
N HIS A 77 0.77 0.68 -5.81
CA HIS A 77 2.17 0.58 -5.40
C HIS A 77 2.48 -0.78 -4.76
N LYS A 78 1.55 -1.36 -3.98
CA LYS A 78 1.72 -2.71 -3.41
C LYS A 78 1.64 -3.80 -4.47
N ILE A 79 0.72 -3.71 -5.44
CA ILE A 79 0.65 -4.66 -6.55
C ILE A 79 1.96 -4.63 -7.35
N HIS A 80 2.53 -3.45 -7.61
CA HIS A 80 3.81 -3.28 -8.27
C HIS A 80 4.95 -4.02 -7.54
N HIS A 81 5.10 -3.80 -6.22
CA HIS A 81 6.12 -4.51 -5.43
C HIS A 81 5.87 -6.02 -5.36
N GLN A 82 4.62 -6.46 -5.25
CA GLN A 82 4.29 -7.89 -5.29
C GLN A 82 4.69 -8.52 -6.63
N ALA A 83 4.57 -7.81 -7.75
CA ALA A 83 5.03 -8.28 -9.06
C ALA A 83 6.56 -8.45 -9.11
N ILE A 84 7.32 -7.54 -8.50
CA ILE A 84 8.77 -7.65 -8.37
C ILE A 84 9.14 -8.89 -7.53
N VAL A 85 8.51 -9.04 -6.36
CA VAL A 85 8.72 -10.21 -5.48
C VAL A 85 8.39 -11.51 -6.22
N LYS A 86 7.27 -11.56 -6.96
CA LYS A 86 6.89 -12.72 -7.76
C LYS A 86 7.93 -13.08 -8.81
N SER A 87 8.51 -12.09 -9.49
CA SER A 87 9.59 -12.32 -10.45
C SER A 87 10.82 -12.92 -9.78
N GLY A 88 11.20 -12.44 -8.59
CA GLY A 88 12.28 -13.05 -7.80
C GLY A 88 11.97 -14.48 -7.36
N LEU A 89 10.76 -14.74 -6.89
CA LEU A 89 10.33 -16.10 -6.52
C LEU A 89 10.35 -17.06 -7.72
N LYS A 90 10.03 -16.57 -8.93
CA LYS A 90 10.13 -17.36 -10.16
C LYS A 90 11.56 -17.75 -10.48
N GLU A 91 12.51 -16.83 -10.36
CA GLU A 91 13.93 -17.11 -10.62
C GLU A 91 14.49 -18.14 -9.62
N LEU A 92 13.97 -18.15 -8.40
CA LEU A 92 14.36 -19.06 -7.33
C LEU A 92 13.56 -20.38 -7.31
N ASP A 93 12.73 -20.65 -8.32
CA ASP A 93 11.82 -21.81 -8.38
C ASP A 93 10.91 -21.97 -7.13
N CYS A 94 10.48 -20.84 -6.57
CA CYS A 94 9.68 -20.74 -5.34
C CYS A 94 8.27 -20.16 -5.58
N LEU A 95 7.73 -20.25 -6.80
CA LEU A 95 6.41 -19.69 -7.12
C LEU A 95 5.25 -20.34 -6.34
N ASN A 96 5.42 -21.58 -5.91
CA ASN A 96 4.45 -22.32 -5.11
C ASN A 96 4.16 -21.67 -3.74
N LEU A 97 5.01 -20.74 -3.27
CA LEU A 97 4.82 -20.02 -2.01
C LEU A 97 3.73 -18.93 -2.08
N VAL A 98 3.29 -18.55 -3.29
CA VAL A 98 2.33 -17.46 -3.48
C VAL A 98 1.16 -17.89 -4.37
N ASN A 99 0.03 -17.22 -4.22
CA ASN A 99 -1.12 -17.41 -5.12
C ASN A 99 -0.76 -17.03 -6.57
N HIS A 100 -1.36 -17.71 -7.56
CA HIS A 100 -1.14 -17.40 -8.98
C HIS A 100 -1.45 -15.93 -9.35
N ASN A 101 -2.37 -15.27 -8.65
CA ASN A 101 -2.74 -13.86 -8.84
C ASN A 101 -1.89 -12.87 -8.03
N PHE A 102 -0.93 -13.34 -7.22
CA PHE A 102 -0.02 -12.46 -6.49
C PHE A 102 0.69 -11.50 -7.47
N GLY A 103 0.74 -10.21 -7.15
CA GLY A 103 1.31 -9.19 -8.02
C GLY A 103 0.57 -8.94 -9.35
N VAL A 104 -0.68 -9.41 -9.49
CA VAL A 104 -1.50 -9.17 -10.69
C VAL A 104 -2.63 -8.19 -10.35
N ALA A 105 -2.73 -7.11 -11.13
CA ALA A 105 -3.78 -6.11 -10.92
C ALA A 105 -5.20 -6.71 -11.12
N PRO A 106 -6.20 -6.31 -10.31
CA PRO A 106 -7.57 -6.81 -10.44
C PRO A 106 -8.19 -6.60 -11.83
N SER A 107 -7.85 -5.51 -12.52
CA SER A 107 -8.28 -5.24 -13.90
C SER A 107 -7.78 -6.32 -14.87
N THR A 108 -6.52 -6.73 -14.75
CA THR A 108 -5.91 -7.80 -15.55
C THR A 108 -6.58 -9.15 -15.27
N ILE A 109 -6.84 -9.47 -14.00
CA ILE A 109 -7.55 -10.70 -13.62
C ILE A 109 -8.95 -10.73 -14.25
N ARG A 110 -9.69 -9.61 -14.19
CA ARG A 110 -11.02 -9.51 -14.83
C ARG A 110 -10.93 -9.67 -16.35
N ASN A 111 -9.90 -9.10 -16.99
CA ASN A 111 -9.72 -9.22 -18.44
C ASN A 111 -9.43 -10.66 -18.86
N GLN A 112 -8.54 -11.36 -18.16
CA GLN A 112 -8.22 -12.77 -18.42
C GLN A 112 -9.45 -13.68 -18.31
N LYS A 113 -10.34 -13.44 -17.34
CA LYS A 113 -11.60 -14.18 -17.19
C LYS A 113 -12.56 -13.97 -18.36
N LYS A 114 -12.54 -12.79 -18.99
CA LYS A 114 -13.37 -12.51 -20.18
C LYS A 114 -12.82 -13.14 -21.45
N CYS A 115 -11.50 -13.20 -21.61
CA CYS A 115 -10.84 -13.78 -22.78
C CYS A 115 -10.73 -15.31 -22.75
N ALA A 116 -11.14 -15.96 -21.64
CA ALA A 116 -11.17 -17.42 -21.51
C ALA A 116 -12.54 -18.04 -21.90
N GLN A 117 -13.44 -17.24 -22.49
CA GLN A 117 -14.73 -17.68 -23.04
C GLN A 117 -14.64 -17.94 -24.55
#